data_AF-A0A9E2L0J1-F1
#
_entry.id   AF-A0A9E2L0J1-F1
#
_cell.length_a   1.000
_cell.length_b   1.000
_cell.length_c   1.000
_cell.angle_alpha   90.00
_cell.angle_beta   90.00
_cell.angle_gamma   90.00
#
_symmetry.space_group_name_H-M   'P 1'
#
loop_
_entity.id
_entity.type
_entity.pdbx_description
1 polymer ?
#
loop_
_entity_poly.entity_id
_entity_poly.type
_entity_poly.pdbx_seq_one_letter_code
_entity_poly.pdbx_strand_id
1 'polypeptide(L)' 'IASIIHLVLSGTKPGLTKEGKPAKGKIVIDPAVKEEAIGKVKDLLSRFVLYPELDLDFLTKEFVK' A
#
# COMPACT_ATOMS: atom_id res chain seq x y z
N ILE A 1 -11.38 1.92 5.30
CA ILE A 1 -10.90 0.94 4.29
C ILE A 1 -11.31 1.35 2.88
N ALA A 2 -12.61 1.47 2.55
CA ALA A 2 -13.07 1.86 1.20
C ALA A 2 -12.46 3.18 0.68
N SER A 3 -12.28 4.17 1.54
CA SER A 3 -11.62 5.45 1.19
C SER A 3 -10.15 5.28 0.77
N ILE A 4 -9.42 4.35 1.38
CA ILE A 4 -8.01 4.07 1.05
C ILE A 4 -7.93 3.40 -0.34
N ILE A 5 -8.84 2.45 -0.61
CA ILE A 5 -8.94 1.80 -1.91
C ILE A 5 -9.28 2.83 -3.00
N HIS A 6 -10.26 3.70 -2.73
CA HIS A 6 -10.63 4.76 -3.66
C HIS A 6 -9.46 5.71 -3.95
N LEU A 7 -8.72 6.13 -2.92
CA LEU A 7 -7.54 6.99 -3.06
C LEU A 7 -6.48 6.36 -3.99
N VAL A 8 -6.14 5.09 -3.75
CA VAL A 8 -5.15 4.37 -4.57
C VAL A 8 -5.63 4.24 -6.01
N LEU A 9 -6.88 3.84 -6.23
CA LEU A 9 -7.42 3.68 -7.58
C LEU A 9 -7.48 5.02 -8.34
N SER A 10 -7.91 6.10 -7.69
CA SER A 10 -7.99 7.43 -8.30
C SER A 10 -6.62 8.04 -8.60
N GLY A 11 -5.61 7.74 -7.79
CA GLY A 11 -4.23 8.18 -8.00
C GLY A 11 -3.40 7.29 -8.93
N THR A 12 -4.00 6.23 -9.46
CA THR A 12 -3.32 5.27 -10.34
C THR A 12 -3.67 5.54 -11.80
N LYS A 13 -2.66 5.66 -12.66
CA LYS A 13 -2.84 5.81 -14.10
C LYS A 13 -2.23 4.62 -14.85
N PRO A 14 -2.83 4.20 -15.97
CA PRO A 14 -2.18 3.23 -16.84
C PRO A 14 -0.90 3.83 -17.41
N GLY A 15 0.21 3.11 -17.29
CA GLY A 15 1.45 3.45 -17.96
C GLY A 15 1.28 3.32 -19.48
N LEU A 16 2.06 4.09 -20.24
CA LEU A 16 1.96 4.09 -21.70
C LEU A 16 2.92 3.06 -22.33
N THR A 17 2.51 2.48 -23.46
CA THR A 17 3.41 1.74 -24.36
C THR A 17 4.30 2.72 -25.13
N LYS A 18 5.31 2.22 -25.86
CA LYS A 18 6.17 3.06 -26.73
C LYS A 18 5.37 3.83 -27.80
N GLU A 19 4.15 3.39 -28.09
CA GLU A 19 3.21 4.00 -29.04
C GLU A 19 2.18 4.93 -28.37
N GLY A 20 2.30 5.20 -27.07
CA GLY A 20 1.38 6.08 -26.34
C GLY A 20 0.02 5.46 -26.00
N LYS A 21 -0.19 4.16 -26.22
CA LYS A 21 -1.41 3.46 -25.82
C LYS A 21 -1.34 3.00 -24.36
N PRO A 22 -2.45 2.90 -23.62
CA PRO A 22 -2.47 2.35 -22.27
C PRO A 22 -1.94 0.90 -22.25
N ALA A 23 -0.89 0.64 -21.48
CA ALA A 23 -0.32 -0.69 -21.29
C ALA A 23 -1.00 -1.39 -20.11
N LYS A 24 -1.59 -2.57 -20.33
CA LYS A 24 -2.28 -3.34 -19.27
C LYS A 24 -1.36 -3.77 -18.10
N GLY A 25 -0.04 -3.86 -18.34
CA GLY A 25 0.93 -4.32 -17.35
C GLY A 25 1.83 -3.22 -16.76
N LYS A 26 1.73 -1.97 -17.23
CA LYS A 26 2.47 -0.85 -16.63
C LYS A 26 1.49 0.05 -15.93
N ILE A 27 1.78 0.33 -14.68
CA ILE A 27 0.97 1.17 -13.82
C ILE A 27 1.89 2.26 -13.27
N VAL A 28 1.43 3.51 -13.35
CA VAL A 28 2.11 4.64 -12.74
C VAL A 28 1.21 5.13 -11.61
N ILE A 29 1.73 5.06 -10.39
CA ILE A 29 1.09 5.63 -9.21
C ILE A 29 1.87 6.86 -8.79
N ASP A 30 1.14 7.91 -8.40
CA ASP A 30 1.77 9.10 -7.83
C ASP A 30 2.46 8.71 -6.49
N PRO A 31 3.76 9.01 -6.32
CA PRO A 31 4.47 8.75 -5.06
C PRO A 31 3.77 9.36 -3.83
N ALA A 32 3.18 10.55 -3.95
CA ALA A 32 2.48 11.20 -2.86
C ALA A 32 1.22 10.44 -2.44
N VAL A 33 0.46 9.93 -3.43
CA VAL A 33 -0.73 9.10 -3.16
C VAL A 33 -0.33 7.78 -2.49
N LYS A 34 0.80 7.19 -2.91
CA LYS A 34 1.33 5.97 -2.30
C LYS A 34 1.69 6.20 -0.83
N GLU A 35 2.41 7.27 -0.52
CA GLU A 35 2.78 7.61 0.85
C GLU A 35 1.55 7.87 1.73
N GLU A 36 0.58 8.64 1.23
CA GLU A 36 -0.66 8.92 1.95
C GLU A 36 -1.44 7.62 2.25
N ALA A 37 -1.60 6.75 1.24
CA ALA A 37 -2.31 5.49 1.40
C ALA A 37 -1.62 4.58 2.44
N ILE A 38 -0.29 4.45 2.39
CA ILE A 38 0.49 3.67 3.36
C ILE A 38 0.32 4.26 4.77
N GLY A 39 0.36 5.58 4.91
CA GLY A 39 0.13 6.27 6.18
C GLY A 39 -1.22 5.93 6.79
N LYS A 40 -2.30 6.02 6.01
CA LYS A 40 -3.67 5.67 6.48
C LYS A 40 -3.80 4.19 6.86
N VAL A 41 -3.11 3.29 6.15
CA VAL A 41 -3.11 1.86 6.49
C VAL A 41 -2.36 1.62 7.81
N LYS A 42 -1.19 2.23 7.99
CA LYS A 42 -0.43 2.13 9.24
C LYS A 42 -1.22 2.64 10.44
N ASP A 43 -1.86 3.81 10.31
CA ASP A 43 -2.72 4.36 11.36
C ASP A 43 -3.84 3.37 11.74
N LEU A 44 -4.53 2.82 10.74
CA LEU A 44 -5.60 1.85 10.98
C LEU A 44 -5.09 0.59 11.71
N LEU A 45 -3.98 0.01 11.24
CA LEU A 45 -3.43 -1.22 11.83
C LEU A 45 -2.86 -0.98 13.24
N SER A 46 -2.33 0.20 13.52
CA SER A 46 -1.86 0.56 14.87
C SER A 46 -2.99 0.63 15.90
N ARG A 47 -4.20 0.98 15.45
CA ARG A 47 -5.39 1.09 16.31
C ARG A 47 -6.11 -0.23 16.51
N PHE A 48 -5.99 -1.14 15.54
CA PHE A 48 -6.67 -2.44 15.52
C PHE A 48 -5.65 -3.55 15.36
N VAL A 49 -4.85 -3.76 16.40
CA VAL A 49 -3.83 -4.82 16.43
C VAL A 49 -4.52 -6.18 16.51
N LEU A 50 -4.22 -7.07 15.56
CA LEU A 50 -4.86 -8.39 15.45
C LEU A 50 -4.46 -9.34 16.58
N TYR A 51 -3.21 -9.28 17.02
CA TYR A 51 -2.63 -10.13 18.07
C TYR A 51 -1.82 -9.28 19.06
N PRO A 52 -2.47 -8.51 19.95
CA PRO A 52 -1.79 -7.59 20.86
C PRO A 52 -0.87 -8.28 21.89
N GLU A 53 -1.11 -9.56 22.16
CA GLU A 53 -0.29 -10.38 23.06
C GLU A 53 1.03 -10.87 22.44
N LEU A 54 1.20 -10.75 21.11
CA LEU A 54 2.41 -11.17 20.45
C LEU A 54 3.44 -10.04 20.41
N ASP A 55 4.66 -10.33 20.85
CA ASP A 55 5.83 -9.50 20.58
C ASP A 55 6.31 -9.74 19.14
N LEU A 56 5.75 -8.97 18.21
CA LEU A 56 6.08 -9.10 16.79
C LEU A 56 7.53 -8.76 16.49
N ASP A 57 8.16 -7.88 17.26
CA ASP A 57 9.58 -7.51 17.06
C ASP A 57 10.48 -8.68 17.43
N PHE A 58 10.21 -9.32 18.57
CA PHE A 58 10.88 -10.58 18.95
C PHE A 58 10.67 -11.67 17.91
N LEU A 59 9.42 -11.92 17.50
CA LEU A 59 9.11 -12.99 16.55
C LEU A 59 9.78 -12.76 15.19
N THR A 60 9.81 -11.51 14.72
CA THR A 60 10.47 -11.17 13.44
C THR A 60 11.96 -11.39 13.54
N LYS A 61 12.60 -10.91 14.62
CA LYS A 61 14.04 -11.04 14.82
C LYS A 61 14.51 -12.50 14.90
N GLU A 62 13.78 -13.34 15.63
CA GLU A 62 14.22 -14.70 15.93
C GLU A 62 13.79 -15.72 14.87
N PHE A 63 12.71 -15.46 14.12
CA PHE A 63 12.11 -16.46 13.22
C PHE A 63 11.94 -16.03 11.76
N VAL A 64 12.03 -14.73 11.44
CA VAL A 64 11.93 -14.24 10.05
C VAL A 64 13.33 -13.94 9.53
N LYS A 65 13.75 -14.66 8.48
CA LYS A 65 15.05 -14.49 7.81
C LYS A 65 15.08 -13.32 6.84
#